data_AF-A0A8D2J7A1-F1
#
_entry.id   AF-A0A8D2J7A1-F1
#
_cell.length_a   1.000
_cell.length_b   1.000
_cell.length_c   1.000
_cell.angle_alpha   90.00
_cell.angle_beta   90.00
_cell.angle_gamma   90.00
#
_symmetry.space_group_name_H-M   'P 1'
#
loop_
_entity.id
_entity.type
_entity.pdbx_description
1 polymer ?
#
loop_
_entity_poly.entity_id
_entity_poly.type
_entity_poly.pdbx_seq_one_letter_code
_entity_poly.pdbx_strand_id
1 'polypeptide(L)'
;DYLAPWWASWLHGLPHVSLSLQPVSSAFRPRDADYQQSLIFLALVGAIFLGINLVFLGIYLICLCCCKREEESETKRSNSCCITWTAVVTGLICCAAVGIGFYGNSETNDGVYQLIYALDNANHTLAGIDSLVFSTTTQMKVALEQHLARLNEIFATQGDYVQTLKFMQQMANNIVLQLSGLPVWGDVAIDLSQVTSEVSYVEYYRWLSYLLLFILDLVICLIACLGLAKHSRCLLIMMLCCGLFMLILSWASFA
;
A
#
# COMPACT_ATOMS: atom_id res chain seq x y z
N ASP A 1 -1.38 20.16 7.26
CA ASP A 1 -0.44 19.25 7.93
C ASP A 1 -1.06 17.87 8.10
N TYR A 2 -0.42 16.84 7.55
CA TYR A 2 -0.83 15.46 7.76
C TYR A 2 -0.30 14.98 9.12
N LEU A 3 -1.20 14.51 9.99
CA LEU A 3 -0.85 13.89 11.26
C LEU A 3 -0.96 12.38 11.09
N ALA A 4 0.16 11.68 11.17
CA ALA A 4 0.17 10.23 11.11
C ALA A 4 -0.64 9.66 12.30
N PRO A 5 -1.49 8.65 12.09
CA PRO A 5 -2.17 7.96 13.17
C PRO A 5 -1.17 7.38 14.19
N TRP A 6 -1.57 7.33 15.47
CA TRP A 6 -0.71 6.82 16.54
C TRP A 6 -0.24 5.38 16.28
N TRP A 7 -1.11 4.54 15.72
CA TRP A 7 -0.80 3.15 15.41
C TRP A 7 0.24 3.03 14.29
N ALA A 8 0.23 3.95 13.32
CA ALA A 8 1.21 3.98 12.25
C ALA A 8 2.60 4.33 12.80
N SER A 9 2.67 5.32 13.71
CA SER A 9 3.92 5.67 14.40
C SER A 9 4.45 4.52 15.27
N TRP A 10 3.55 3.79 15.93
CA TRP A 10 3.90 2.64 16.74
C TRP A 10 4.44 1.48 15.89
N LEU A 11 3.77 1.16 14.78
CA LEU A 11 4.18 0.11 13.85
C LEU A 11 5.54 0.42 13.22
N HIS A 12 5.76 1.68 12.83
CA HIS A 12 7.03 2.15 12.27
C HIS A 12 8.17 2.10 13.31
N GLY A 13 7.86 2.19 14.59
CA GLY A 13 8.81 2.09 15.69
C GLY A 13 9.24 0.65 16.03
N LEU A 14 8.64 -0.37 15.41
CA LEU A 14 9.04 -1.76 15.63
C LEU A 14 10.48 -2.00 15.13
N PRO A 15 11.28 -2.81 15.84
CA PRO A 15 12.63 -3.14 15.39
C PRO A 15 12.56 -3.91 14.08
N HIS A 16 13.16 -3.33 13.03
CA HIS A 16 13.32 -3.99 11.74
C HIS A 16 14.55 -4.89 11.84
N VAL A 17 14.39 -6.17 11.56
CA VAL A 17 15.42 -7.18 11.79
C VAL A 17 15.53 -8.04 10.53
N SER A 18 16.75 -8.19 10.03
CA SER A 18 17.03 -9.05 8.88
C SER A 18 16.98 -10.54 9.28
N LEU A 19 16.91 -11.47 8.31
CA LEU A 19 17.05 -12.91 8.56
C LEU A 19 18.34 -13.31 9.30
N SER A 20 19.38 -12.46 9.26
CA SER A 20 20.63 -12.64 10.01
C SER A 20 20.57 -12.07 11.44
N LEU A 21 19.38 -11.69 11.91
CA LEU A 21 19.13 -11.07 13.22
C LEU A 21 19.86 -9.75 13.45
N GLN A 22 20.16 -9.03 12.36
CA GLN A 22 20.79 -7.71 12.43
C GLN A 22 19.74 -6.60 12.33
N PRO A 23 19.89 -5.48 13.08
CA PRO A 23 18.99 -4.35 12.97
C PRO A 23 19.10 -3.71 11.59
N VAL A 24 17.96 -3.48 10.96
CA VAL A 24 17.82 -2.82 9.65
C VAL A 24 17.26 -1.42 9.86
N SER A 25 17.61 -0.49 8.96
CA SER A 25 17.05 0.87 8.97
C SER A 25 15.53 0.84 8.85
N SER A 26 14.86 1.68 9.63
CA SER A 26 13.41 1.88 9.53
C SER A 26 13.00 2.78 8.34
N ALA A 27 13.97 3.28 7.56
CA ALA A 27 13.67 4.11 6.40
C ALA A 27 12.89 3.32 5.35
N PHE A 28 11.82 3.92 4.81
CA PHE A 28 11.02 3.30 3.76
C PHE A 28 11.85 3.11 2.47
N ARG A 29 12.28 1.87 2.23
CA ARG A 29 13.15 1.48 1.10
C ARG A 29 12.69 0.18 0.47
N PRO A 30 11.55 0.18 -0.26
CA PRO A 30 10.93 -1.04 -0.77
C PRO A 30 11.79 -1.84 -1.78
N ARG A 31 12.78 -1.20 -2.42
CA ARG A 31 13.72 -1.85 -3.35
C ARG A 31 14.99 -2.38 -2.69
N ASP A 32 15.22 -2.09 -1.41
CA ASP A 32 16.41 -2.53 -0.70
C ASP A 32 16.24 -3.98 -0.24
N ALA A 33 17.27 -4.81 -0.47
CA ALA A 33 17.22 -6.23 -0.14
C ALA A 33 17.09 -6.46 1.37
N ASP A 34 17.76 -5.64 2.18
CA ASP A 34 17.69 -5.74 3.64
C ASP A 34 16.29 -5.38 4.17
N TYR A 35 15.63 -4.41 3.53
CA TYR A 35 14.27 -4.01 3.86
C TYR A 35 13.26 -5.12 3.52
N GLN A 36 13.37 -5.71 2.33
CA GLN A 36 12.55 -6.86 1.92
C GLN A 36 12.78 -8.07 2.83
N GLN A 37 14.04 -8.34 3.18
CA GLN A 37 14.42 -9.40 4.09
C GLN A 37 13.78 -9.23 5.48
N SER A 38 13.68 -8.00 5.99
CA SER A 38 12.99 -7.71 7.25
C SER A 38 11.48 -7.96 7.17
N LEU A 39 10.83 -7.63 6.05
CA LEU A 39 9.41 -7.93 5.83
C LEU A 39 9.14 -9.43 5.77
N ILE A 40 9.98 -10.17 5.03
CA ILE A 40 9.90 -11.63 4.94
C ILE A 40 10.09 -12.26 6.32
N PHE A 41 11.03 -11.76 7.12
CA PHE A 41 11.22 -12.23 8.49
C PHE A 41 9.96 -12.05 9.35
N LEU A 42 9.32 -10.88 9.29
CA LEU A 42 8.07 -10.63 10.02
C LEU A 42 6.94 -11.57 9.57
N ALA A 43 6.78 -11.77 8.25
CA ALA A 43 5.81 -12.72 7.70
C ALA A 43 6.09 -14.16 8.17
N LEU A 44 7.36 -14.55 8.21
CA LEU A 44 7.80 -15.88 8.66
C LEU A 44 7.54 -16.09 10.15
N VAL A 45 7.75 -15.09 11.00
CA VAL A 45 7.38 -15.13 12.43
C VAL A 45 5.87 -15.35 12.59
N GLY A 46 5.06 -14.62 11.83
CA GLY A 46 3.60 -14.81 11.81
C GLY A 46 3.22 -16.23 11.38
N ALA A 47 3.87 -16.76 10.34
CA ALA A 47 3.62 -18.11 9.85
C ALA A 47 4.04 -19.21 10.84
N ILE A 48 5.14 -19.04 11.57
CA ILE A 48 5.53 -19.95 12.66
C ILE A 48 4.44 -19.96 13.74
N PHE A 49 3.96 -18.79 14.16
CA PHE A 49 2.91 -18.71 15.18
C PHE A 49 1.60 -19.39 14.74
N LEU A 50 1.22 -19.20 13.47
CA LEU A 50 0.07 -19.88 12.86
C LEU A 50 0.29 -21.39 12.76
N GLY A 51 1.47 -21.83 12.33
CA GLY A 51 1.85 -23.24 12.24
C GLY A 51 1.82 -23.94 13.60
N ILE A 52 2.34 -23.29 14.64
CA ILE A 52 2.28 -23.79 16.03
C ILE A 52 0.82 -23.93 16.48
N ASN A 53 -0.05 -22.94 16.19
CA ASN A 53 -1.48 -23.04 16.48
C ASN A 53 -2.15 -24.23 15.78
N LEU A 54 -1.85 -24.45 14.49
CA LEU A 54 -2.37 -25.60 13.74
C LEU A 54 -1.88 -26.93 14.31
N VAL A 55 -0.63 -27.01 14.76
CA VAL A 55 -0.09 -28.21 15.42
C VAL A 55 -0.80 -28.47 16.75
N PHE A 56 -1.00 -27.46 17.60
CA PHE A 56 -1.76 -27.60 18.84
C PHE A 56 -3.19 -28.04 18.59
N LEU A 57 -3.86 -27.46 17.60
CA LEU A 57 -5.20 -27.86 17.18
C LEU A 57 -5.21 -29.32 16.69
N GLY A 58 -4.21 -29.72 15.89
CA GLY A 58 -4.04 -31.08 15.42
C GLY A 58 -3.87 -32.07 16.57
N ILE A 59 -3.00 -31.77 17.54
CA ILE A 59 -2.79 -32.60 18.74
C ILE A 59 -4.09 -32.69 19.56
N TYR A 60 -4.77 -31.57 19.80
CA TYR A 60 -6.05 -31.54 20.51
C TYR A 60 -7.08 -32.44 19.84
N LEU A 61 -7.18 -32.40 18.50
CA LEU A 61 -8.10 -33.23 17.72
C LEU A 61 -7.71 -34.71 17.76
N ILE A 62 -6.42 -35.04 17.72
CA ILE A 62 -5.93 -36.43 17.86
C ILE A 62 -6.28 -36.95 19.25
N CYS A 63 -5.99 -36.20 20.31
CA CYS A 63 -6.34 -36.55 21.69
C CYS A 63 -7.86 -36.74 21.84
N LEU A 64 -8.68 -35.83 21.31
CA LEU A 64 -10.15 -35.95 21.37
C LEU A 64 -10.65 -37.17 20.60
N CYS A 65 -10.04 -37.53 19.47
CA CYS A 65 -10.38 -38.72 18.69
C CYS A 65 -9.96 -40.02 19.40
N CYS A 66 -8.79 -40.03 20.05
CA CYS A 66 -8.27 -41.16 20.81
C CYS A 66 -9.04 -41.37 22.13
N CYS A 67 -9.27 -40.32 22.92
CA CYS A 67 -9.99 -40.38 24.20
C CYS A 67 -11.49 -40.64 24.02
N LYS A 68 -12.15 -40.11 22.97
CA LYS A 68 -13.56 -40.43 22.69
C LYS A 68 -13.77 -41.88 22.24
N ARG A 69 -12.71 -42.61 21.87
CA ARG A 69 -12.78 -44.06 21.64
C ARG A 69 -12.84 -44.84 22.96
N GLU A 70 -12.45 -44.23 24.08
CA GLU A 70 -12.52 -44.81 25.43
C GLU A 70 -13.76 -44.34 26.21
N GLU A 71 -14.27 -43.12 25.97
CA GLU A 71 -15.47 -42.57 26.65
C GLU A 71 -16.83 -43.17 26.23
N GLU A 72 -16.89 -44.14 25.32
CA GLU A 72 -18.14 -44.92 25.11
C GLU A 72 -18.54 -45.73 26.36
N SER A 73 -17.66 -45.83 27.37
CA SER A 73 -17.91 -46.50 28.65
C SER A 73 -17.75 -45.59 29.88
N GLU A 74 -18.58 -44.54 30.01
CA GLU A 74 -18.93 -43.83 31.27
C GLU A 74 -18.54 -42.34 31.36
N THR A 75 -19.48 -41.56 31.94
CA THR A 75 -19.39 -40.17 32.44
C THR A 75 -19.68 -39.00 31.47
N LYS A 76 -20.98 -38.81 31.19
CA LYS A 76 -21.53 -37.76 30.32
C LYS A 76 -22.20 -36.64 31.12
N ARG A 77 -21.48 -35.60 31.59
CA ARG A 77 -22.11 -34.27 31.83
C ARG A 77 -21.17 -33.06 32.08
N SER A 78 -19.95 -33.23 32.59
CA SER A 78 -19.14 -32.08 33.04
C SER A 78 -18.34 -31.37 31.93
N ASN A 79 -17.98 -32.06 30.83
CA ASN A 79 -17.06 -31.53 29.81
C ASN A 79 -17.69 -30.57 28.77
N SER A 80 -19.02 -30.45 28.71
CA SER A 80 -19.69 -29.69 27.65
C SER A 80 -19.63 -28.16 27.84
N CYS A 81 -19.52 -27.67 29.07
CA CYS A 81 -19.51 -26.23 29.36
C CYS A 81 -18.13 -25.59 29.09
N CYS A 82 -17.05 -26.33 29.36
CA CYS A 82 -15.69 -25.87 29.07
C CYS A 82 -15.44 -25.74 27.56
N ILE A 83 -15.94 -26.71 26.78
CA ILE A 83 -15.77 -26.74 25.31
C ILE A 83 -16.56 -25.65 24.60
N THR A 84 -17.77 -25.32 25.08
CA THR A 84 -18.54 -24.20 24.50
C THR A 84 -17.89 -22.85 24.82
N TRP A 85 -17.35 -22.67 26.03
CA TRP A 85 -16.61 -21.46 26.38
C TRP A 85 -15.33 -21.29 25.57
N THR A 86 -14.55 -22.36 25.35
CA THR A 86 -13.36 -22.28 24.50
C THR A 86 -13.71 -21.99 23.05
N ALA A 87 -14.79 -22.57 22.50
CA ALA A 87 -15.27 -22.24 21.16
C ALA A 87 -15.69 -20.76 21.04
N VAL A 88 -16.38 -20.21 22.04
CA VAL A 88 -16.79 -18.80 22.06
C VAL A 88 -15.58 -17.87 22.15
N VAL A 89 -14.62 -18.16 23.04
CA VAL A 89 -13.40 -17.35 23.18
C VAL A 89 -12.57 -17.39 21.90
N THR A 90 -12.37 -18.57 21.31
CA THR A 90 -11.65 -18.71 20.03
C THR A 90 -12.35 -17.95 18.91
N GLY A 91 -13.68 -18.07 18.79
CA GLY A 91 -14.46 -17.34 17.80
C GLY A 91 -14.33 -15.81 17.95
N LEU A 92 -14.38 -15.30 19.18
CA LEU A 92 -14.19 -13.87 19.46
C LEU A 92 -12.78 -13.39 19.06
N ILE A 93 -11.74 -14.15 19.38
CA ILE A 93 -10.36 -13.82 19.01
C ILE A 93 -10.19 -13.82 17.48
N CYS A 94 -10.74 -14.81 16.78
CA CYS A 94 -10.71 -14.87 15.32
C CYS A 94 -11.45 -13.67 14.70
N CYS A 95 -12.65 -13.34 15.17
CA CYS A 95 -13.40 -12.17 14.70
C CYS A 95 -12.65 -10.86 14.93
N ALA A 96 -12.00 -10.70 16.09
CA ALA A 96 -11.17 -9.54 16.38
C ALA A 96 -9.97 -9.46 15.43
N ALA A 97 -9.27 -10.57 15.19
CA ALA A 97 -8.14 -10.64 14.26
C ALA A 97 -8.54 -10.27 12.82
N VAL A 98 -9.63 -10.85 12.31
CA VAL A 98 -10.15 -10.51 10.98
C VAL A 98 -10.59 -9.05 10.91
N GLY A 99 -11.24 -8.53 11.96
CA GLY A 99 -11.63 -7.12 12.04
C GLY A 99 -10.44 -6.16 11.97
N ILE A 100 -9.36 -6.46 12.70
CA ILE A 100 -8.10 -5.69 12.65
C ILE A 100 -7.47 -5.78 11.24
N GLY A 101 -7.47 -6.96 10.62
CA GLY A 101 -6.97 -7.15 9.25
C GLY A 101 -7.75 -6.36 8.21
N PHE A 102 -9.09 -6.39 8.29
CA PHE A 102 -9.96 -5.61 7.41
C PHE A 102 -9.75 -4.11 7.58
N TYR A 103 -9.63 -3.64 8.83
CA TYR A 103 -9.32 -2.25 9.14
C TYR A 103 -7.99 -1.83 8.49
N GLY A 104 -6.91 -2.60 8.70
CA GLY A 104 -5.61 -2.33 8.09
C GLY A 104 -5.64 -2.33 6.54
N ASN A 105 -6.40 -3.25 5.93
CA ASN A 105 -6.56 -3.29 4.48
C ASN A 105 -7.29 -2.04 3.93
N SER A 106 -8.30 -1.55 4.64
CA SER A 106 -9.03 -0.33 4.28
C SER A 106 -8.17 0.92 4.43
N GLU A 107 -7.46 1.05 5.56
CA GLU A 107 -6.56 2.19 5.81
C GLU A 107 -5.41 2.24 4.80
N THR A 108 -4.90 1.08 4.37
CA THR A 108 -3.87 1.01 3.32
C THR A 108 -4.43 1.52 1.99
N ASN A 109 -5.65 1.11 1.62
CA ASN A 109 -6.31 1.58 0.41
C ASN A 109 -6.57 3.09 0.46
N ASP A 110 -7.02 3.63 1.60
CA ASP A 110 -7.22 5.07 1.77
C ASP A 110 -5.90 5.84 1.66
N GLY A 111 -4.80 5.30 2.21
CA GLY A 111 -3.47 5.86 2.06
C GLY A 111 -2.98 5.88 0.61
N VAL A 112 -3.22 4.81 -0.15
CA VAL A 112 -2.88 4.76 -1.58
C VAL A 112 -3.75 5.70 -2.40
N TYR A 113 -5.04 5.83 -2.08
CA TYR A 113 -5.92 6.82 -2.71
C TYR A 113 -5.43 8.25 -2.48
N GLN A 114 -4.99 8.59 -1.27
CA GLN A 114 -4.40 9.89 -0.96
C GLN A 114 -3.10 10.13 -1.73
N LEU A 115 -2.26 9.10 -1.88
CA LEU A 115 -1.04 9.16 -2.70
C LEU A 115 -1.37 9.43 -4.17
N ILE A 116 -2.31 8.68 -4.74
CA ILE A 116 -2.78 8.85 -6.13
C ILE A 116 -3.30 10.27 -6.34
N TYR A 117 -4.12 10.77 -5.41
CA TYR A 117 -4.63 12.13 -5.48
C TYR A 117 -3.51 13.19 -5.43
N ALA A 118 -2.51 13.00 -4.57
CA ALA A 118 -1.36 13.89 -4.50
C ALA A 118 -0.51 13.86 -5.78
N LEU A 119 -0.32 12.68 -6.38
CA LEU A 119 0.38 12.52 -7.66
C LEU A 119 -0.37 13.17 -8.81
N ASP A 120 -1.69 13.02 -8.87
CA ASP A 120 -2.54 13.65 -9.88
C ASP A 120 -2.51 15.18 -9.77
N ASN A 121 -2.58 15.70 -8.55
CA ASN A 121 -2.48 17.15 -8.31
C ASN A 121 -1.07 17.69 -8.65
N ALA A 122 -0.02 16.92 -8.36
CA ALA A 122 1.35 17.26 -8.79
C ALA A 122 1.47 17.28 -10.31
N ASN A 123 0.88 16.29 -11.00
CA ASN A 123 0.83 16.22 -12.44
C ASN A 123 0.14 17.46 -13.05
N HIS A 124 -1.03 17.83 -12.53
CA HIS A 124 -1.74 19.05 -12.95
C HIS A 124 -0.92 20.32 -12.72
N THR A 125 -0.19 20.40 -11.61
CA THR A 125 0.68 21.54 -11.30
C THR A 125 1.84 21.64 -12.30
N LEU A 126 2.49 20.51 -12.61
CA LEU A 126 3.59 20.45 -13.59
C LEU A 126 3.14 20.80 -15.01
N ALA A 127 2.00 20.26 -15.44
CA ALA A 127 1.39 20.59 -16.73
C ALA A 127 1.01 22.08 -16.80
N GLY A 128 0.52 22.66 -15.70
CA GLY A 128 0.23 24.09 -15.59
C GLY A 128 1.49 24.95 -15.76
N ILE A 129 2.59 24.60 -15.10
CA ILE A 129 3.88 25.31 -15.23
C ILE A 129 4.39 25.26 -16.67
N ASP A 130 4.34 24.09 -17.32
CA ASP A 130 4.79 23.92 -18.70
C ASP A 130 3.99 24.81 -19.67
N SER A 131 2.66 24.82 -19.53
CA SER A 131 1.79 25.68 -20.34
C SER A 131 2.06 27.17 -20.15
N LEU A 132 2.35 27.60 -18.92
CA LEU A 132 2.63 28.99 -18.59
C LEU A 132 4.00 29.43 -19.14
N VAL A 133 5.02 28.58 -19.02
CA VAL A 133 6.37 28.83 -19.57
C VAL A 133 6.31 28.91 -21.09
N PHE A 134 5.61 27.99 -21.75
CA PHE A 134 5.44 27.99 -23.20
C PHE A 134 4.70 29.25 -23.69
N SER A 135 3.60 29.61 -23.03
CA SER A 135 2.81 30.81 -23.37
C SER A 135 3.61 32.09 -23.18
N THR A 136 4.31 32.23 -22.06
CA THR A 136 5.13 33.42 -21.74
C THR A 136 6.28 33.57 -22.73
N THR A 137 6.97 32.48 -23.06
CA THR A 137 8.09 32.49 -24.03
C THR A 137 7.59 32.89 -25.42
N THR A 138 6.44 32.36 -25.84
CA THR A 138 5.84 32.67 -27.14
C THR A 138 5.37 34.13 -27.22
N GLN A 139 4.66 34.60 -26.19
CA GLN A 139 4.21 36.00 -26.11
C GLN A 139 5.38 36.98 -26.11
N MET A 140 6.45 36.67 -25.38
CA MET A 140 7.65 37.50 -25.33
C MET A 140 8.34 37.56 -26.69
N LYS A 141 8.46 36.43 -27.40
CA LYS A 141 9.04 36.39 -28.74
C LYS A 141 8.23 37.24 -29.74
N VAL A 142 6.91 37.06 -29.75
CA VAL A 142 6.00 37.82 -30.64
C VAL A 142 6.05 39.31 -30.32
N ALA A 143 5.97 39.69 -29.05
CA ALA A 143 6.04 41.08 -28.63
C ALA A 143 7.38 41.71 -29.00
N LEU A 144 8.49 41.00 -28.81
CA LEU A 144 9.82 41.48 -29.17
C LEU A 144 9.96 41.71 -30.68
N GLU A 145 9.52 40.76 -31.50
CA GLU A 145 9.52 40.89 -32.97
C GLU A 145 8.66 42.08 -33.42
N GLN A 146 7.47 42.25 -32.83
CA GLN A 146 6.55 43.32 -33.17
C GLN A 146 7.04 44.71 -32.73
N HIS A 147 7.62 44.81 -31.53
CA HIS A 147 8.21 46.06 -31.03
C HIS A 147 9.50 46.43 -31.77
N LEU A 148 10.35 45.47 -32.14
CA LEU A 148 11.52 45.71 -32.98
C LEU A 148 11.12 46.18 -34.38
N ALA A 149 10.12 45.55 -35.00
CA ALA A 149 9.62 45.96 -36.31
C ALA A 149 9.08 47.41 -36.28
N ARG A 150 8.27 47.74 -35.26
CA ARG A 150 7.74 49.11 -35.08
C ARG A 150 8.81 50.14 -34.78
N LEU A 151 9.77 49.84 -33.89
CA LEU A 151 10.82 50.80 -33.57
C LEU A 151 11.81 50.98 -34.73
N ASN A 152 12.08 49.95 -35.53
CA ASN A 152 12.87 50.06 -36.75
C ASN A 152 12.23 51.00 -37.79
N GLU A 153 10.90 50.99 -37.87
CA GLU A 153 10.14 51.90 -38.75
C GLU A 153 10.16 53.35 -38.26
N ILE A 154 10.07 53.57 -36.95
CA ILE A 154 10.00 54.92 -36.34
C ILE A 154 11.39 55.58 -36.20
N PHE A 155 12.46 54.81 -35.95
CA PHE A 155 13.78 55.32 -35.56
C PHE A 155 14.88 55.13 -36.60
N ALA A 156 14.56 54.82 -37.86
CA ALA A 156 15.53 54.61 -38.94
C ALA A 156 16.56 55.76 -39.14
N THR A 157 16.35 56.93 -38.54
CA THR A 157 17.16 58.14 -38.70
C THR A 157 17.85 58.68 -37.43
N GLN A 158 17.66 58.12 -36.23
CA GLN A 158 18.29 58.61 -34.99
C GLN A 158 19.06 57.52 -34.23
N GLY A 159 20.40 57.64 -34.19
CA GLY A 159 21.34 56.62 -33.70
C GLY A 159 21.30 56.34 -32.18
N ASP A 160 20.90 57.29 -31.33
CA ASP A 160 20.94 57.11 -29.86
C ASP A 160 19.88 56.14 -29.33
N TYR A 161 18.73 56.02 -30.01
CA TYR A 161 17.67 55.09 -29.61
C TYR A 161 17.97 53.63 -29.98
N VAL A 162 18.88 53.41 -30.94
CA VAL A 162 19.36 52.08 -31.34
C VAL A 162 20.08 51.36 -30.19
N GLN A 163 20.70 52.10 -29.28
CA GLN A 163 21.41 51.52 -28.13
C GLN A 163 20.45 50.97 -27.06
N THR A 164 19.34 51.69 -26.79
CA THR A 164 18.28 51.22 -25.87
C THR A 164 17.56 49.99 -26.43
N LEU A 165 17.33 49.95 -27.75
CA LEU A 165 16.79 48.79 -28.46
C LEU A 165 17.70 47.55 -28.33
N LYS A 166 19.01 47.72 -28.54
CA LYS A 166 19.99 46.63 -28.38
C LYS A 166 20.01 46.10 -26.94
N PHE A 167 19.91 46.98 -25.94
CA PHE A 167 19.84 46.58 -24.54
C PHE A 167 18.57 45.80 -24.22
N MET A 168 17.42 46.24 -24.71
CA MET A 168 16.13 45.56 -24.52
C MET A 168 16.13 44.17 -25.20
N GLN A 169 16.73 44.08 -26.39
CA GLN A 169 16.91 42.81 -27.09
C GLN A 169 17.88 41.86 -26.36
N GLN A 170 18.96 42.38 -25.78
CA GLN A 170 19.85 41.59 -24.93
C GLN A 170 19.14 41.08 -23.66
N MET A 171 18.34 41.93 -23.00
CA MET A 171 17.60 41.54 -21.81
C MET A 171 16.54 40.48 -22.12
N ALA A 172 15.83 40.62 -23.25
CA ALA A 172 14.88 39.62 -23.72
C ALA A 172 15.56 38.29 -24.07
N ASN A 173 16.70 38.32 -24.76
CA ASN A 173 17.50 37.12 -25.01
C ASN A 173 17.94 36.46 -23.71
N ASN A 174 18.38 37.21 -22.70
CA ASN A 174 18.78 36.66 -21.41
C ASN A 174 17.60 35.98 -20.69
N ILE A 175 16.40 36.56 -20.75
CA ILE A 175 15.19 35.99 -20.14
C ILE A 175 14.76 34.71 -20.89
N VAL A 176 14.78 34.72 -22.23
CA VAL A 176 14.51 33.53 -23.04
C VAL A 176 15.53 32.42 -22.75
N LEU A 177 16.80 32.77 -22.58
CA LEU A 177 17.87 31.82 -22.26
C LEU A 177 17.68 31.22 -20.86
N GLN A 178 17.28 32.03 -19.87
CA GLN A 178 16.92 31.53 -18.53
C GLN A 178 15.68 30.64 -18.54
N LEU A 179 14.64 30.97 -19.32
CA LEU A 179 13.43 30.15 -19.50
C LEU A 179 13.74 28.84 -20.22
N SER A 180 14.64 28.85 -21.21
CA SER A 180 15.09 27.65 -21.93
C SER A 180 15.98 26.73 -21.08
N GLY A 181 16.51 27.24 -19.97
CA GLY A 181 17.28 26.47 -18.99
C GLY A 181 16.42 25.74 -17.97
N LEU A 182 15.10 25.98 -17.95
CA LEU A 182 14.17 25.18 -17.15
C LEU A 182 14.00 23.79 -17.80
N PRO A 183 14.02 22.70 -17.01
CA PRO A 183 13.81 21.38 -17.56
C PRO A 183 12.41 21.27 -18.18
N VAL A 184 12.27 20.50 -19.25
CA VAL A 184 10.97 20.23 -19.88
C VAL A 184 10.18 19.32 -18.95
N TRP A 185 9.13 19.85 -18.32
CA TRP A 185 8.36 19.14 -17.28
C TRP A 185 7.33 18.15 -17.87
N GLY A 186 7.11 18.18 -19.18
CA GLY A 186 6.17 17.29 -19.86
C GLY A 186 6.48 15.79 -19.72
N ASP A 187 7.76 15.41 -19.75
CA ASP A 187 8.16 14.00 -19.59
C ASP A 187 7.88 13.48 -18.17
N VAL A 188 8.01 14.34 -17.16
CA VAL A 188 7.73 14.02 -15.75
C VAL A 188 6.21 13.88 -15.52
N ALA A 189 5.40 14.72 -16.15
CA ALA A 189 3.94 14.63 -16.11
C ALA A 189 3.43 13.30 -16.69
N ILE A 190 3.98 12.87 -17.83
CA ILE A 190 3.67 11.58 -18.44
C ILE A 190 4.06 10.41 -17.52
N ASP A 191 5.25 10.47 -16.90
CA ASP A 191 5.73 9.42 -15.97
C ASP A 191 4.85 9.33 -14.72
N LEU A 192 4.44 10.45 -14.12
CA LEU A 192 3.54 10.47 -12.95
C LEU A 192 2.17 9.84 -13.25
N SER A 193 1.62 10.10 -14.44
CA SER A 193 0.33 9.52 -14.85
C SER A 193 0.41 7.99 -14.98
N GLN A 194 1.54 7.48 -15.51
CA GLN A 194 1.78 6.05 -15.64
C GLN A 194 1.97 5.39 -14.28
N VAL A 195 2.75 6.00 -13.39
CA VAL A 195 2.91 5.54 -12.00
C VAL A 195 1.56 5.48 -11.29
N THR A 196 0.71 6.49 -11.50
CA THR A 196 -0.63 6.54 -10.90
C THR A 196 -1.52 5.39 -11.39
N SER A 197 -1.51 5.09 -12.69
CA SER A 197 -2.30 3.98 -13.24
C SER A 197 -1.83 2.61 -12.75
N GLU A 198 -0.51 2.40 -12.70
CA GLU A 198 0.07 1.13 -12.23
C GLU A 198 -0.22 0.90 -10.74
N VAL A 199 -0.04 1.92 -9.90
CA VAL A 199 -0.32 1.85 -8.47
C VAL A 199 -1.81 1.59 -8.22
N SER A 200 -2.70 2.26 -8.96
CA SER A 200 -4.16 2.06 -8.85
C SER A 200 -4.57 0.63 -9.23
N TYR A 201 -4.01 0.10 -10.32
CA TYR A 201 -4.29 -1.27 -10.77
C TYR A 201 -3.84 -2.29 -9.74
N VAL A 202 -2.59 -2.21 -9.27
CA VAL A 202 -2.04 -3.13 -8.27
C VAL A 202 -2.84 -3.05 -6.97
N GLU A 203 -3.20 -1.84 -6.53
CA GLU A 203 -3.94 -1.63 -5.30
C GLU A 203 -5.37 -2.21 -5.37
N TYR A 204 -6.04 -2.06 -6.51
CA TYR A 204 -7.38 -2.63 -6.72
C TYR A 204 -7.39 -4.14 -6.49
N TYR A 205 -6.45 -4.87 -7.09
CA TYR A 205 -6.36 -6.33 -6.92
C TYR A 205 -5.87 -6.71 -5.53
N ARG A 206 -4.92 -5.98 -4.95
CA ARG A 206 -4.45 -6.19 -3.57
C ARG A 206 -5.62 -6.10 -2.60
N TRP A 207 -6.34 -4.97 -2.60
CA TRP A 207 -7.46 -4.71 -1.70
C TRP A 207 -8.57 -5.76 -1.83
N LEU A 208 -8.96 -6.08 -3.07
CA LEU A 208 -10.00 -7.08 -3.35
C LEU A 208 -9.57 -8.48 -2.91
N SER A 209 -8.31 -8.84 -3.11
CA SER A 209 -7.80 -10.17 -2.72
C SER A 209 -7.84 -10.33 -1.20
N TYR A 210 -7.35 -9.34 -0.43
CA TYR A 210 -7.42 -9.38 1.03
C TYR A 210 -8.88 -9.37 1.54
N LEU A 211 -9.77 -8.62 0.89
CA LEU A 211 -11.19 -8.63 1.21
C LEU A 211 -11.79 -10.04 1.07
N LEU A 212 -11.54 -10.71 -0.06
CA LEU A 212 -12.03 -12.07 -0.31
C LEU A 212 -11.42 -13.09 0.66
N LEU A 213 -10.12 -12.96 0.97
CA LEU A 213 -9.45 -13.81 1.96
C LEU A 213 -10.10 -13.68 3.35
N PHE A 214 -10.38 -12.46 3.82
CA PHE A 214 -11.04 -12.25 5.10
C PHE A 214 -12.47 -12.80 5.16
N ILE A 215 -13.24 -12.68 4.06
CA ILE A 215 -14.57 -13.31 3.96
C ILE A 215 -14.45 -14.82 4.08
N LEU A 216 -13.48 -15.42 3.39
CA LEU A 216 -13.22 -16.85 3.42
C LEU A 216 -12.82 -17.30 4.84
N ASP A 217 -11.96 -16.55 5.52
CA ASP A 217 -11.56 -16.82 6.91
C ASP A 217 -12.74 -16.77 7.88
N LEU A 218 -13.66 -15.81 7.74
CA LEU A 218 -14.88 -15.76 8.55
C LEU A 218 -15.77 -16.98 8.32
N VAL A 219 -15.93 -17.41 7.07
CA VAL A 219 -16.72 -18.61 6.74
C VAL A 219 -16.08 -19.85 7.38
N ILE A 220 -14.76 -20.02 7.29
CA ILE A 220 -14.06 -21.13 7.94
C ILE A 220 -14.21 -21.06 9.46
N CYS A 221 -14.06 -19.88 10.06
CA CYS A 221 -14.23 -19.68 11.50
C CYS A 221 -15.64 -20.04 11.97
N LEU A 222 -16.68 -19.68 11.21
CA LEU A 222 -18.06 -20.06 11.50
C LEU A 222 -18.26 -21.58 11.41
N ILE A 223 -17.76 -22.21 10.34
CA ILE A 223 -17.83 -23.67 10.16
C ILE A 223 -17.08 -24.38 11.30
N ALA A 224 -15.94 -23.85 11.73
CA ALA A 224 -15.15 -24.35 12.85
C ALA A 224 -15.92 -24.31 14.16
N CYS A 225 -16.52 -23.17 14.49
CA CYS A 225 -17.36 -22.99 15.68
C CYS A 225 -18.55 -23.96 15.66
N LEU A 226 -19.19 -24.14 14.50
CA LEU A 226 -20.28 -25.12 14.32
C LEU A 226 -19.79 -26.57 14.45
N GLY A 227 -18.60 -26.88 13.94
CA GLY A 227 -17.97 -28.20 14.05
C GLY A 227 -17.63 -28.57 15.49
N LEU A 228 -17.11 -27.60 16.26
CA LEU A 228 -16.87 -27.73 17.70
C LEU A 228 -18.19 -27.91 18.47
N ALA A 229 -19.22 -27.12 18.17
CA ALA A 229 -20.52 -27.22 18.81
C ALA A 229 -21.25 -28.56 18.53
N LYS A 230 -21.12 -29.10 17.31
CA LYS A 230 -21.73 -30.39 16.92
C LYS A 230 -20.85 -31.61 17.20
N HIS A 231 -19.62 -31.44 17.71
CA HIS A 231 -18.66 -32.54 17.95
C HIS A 231 -18.47 -33.48 16.73
N SER A 232 -18.56 -32.96 15.50
CA SER A 232 -18.50 -33.77 14.28
C SER A 232 -17.05 -33.93 13.80
N ARG A 233 -16.55 -35.18 13.80
CA ARG A 233 -15.17 -35.52 13.39
C ARG A 233 -14.86 -35.12 11.95
N CYS A 234 -15.83 -35.30 11.04
CA CYS A 234 -15.66 -34.99 9.61
C CYS A 234 -15.51 -33.48 9.37
N LEU A 235 -16.29 -32.66 10.09
CA LEU A 235 -16.20 -31.20 10.00
C LEU A 235 -14.85 -30.66 10.50
N LEU A 236 -14.28 -31.27 11.54
CA LEU A 236 -12.99 -30.86 12.10
C LEU A 236 -11.81 -31.19 11.16
N ILE A 237 -11.85 -32.35 10.48
CA ILE A 237 -10.86 -32.71 9.47
C ILE A 237 -10.94 -31.77 8.26
N MET A 238 -12.16 -31.49 7.77
CA MET A 238 -12.38 -30.53 6.69
C MET A 238 -11.88 -29.13 7.06
N MET A 239 -12.08 -28.71 8.32
CA MET A 239 -11.58 -27.42 8.82
C MET A 239 -10.05 -27.35 8.81
N LEU A 240 -9.35 -28.42 9.20
CA LEU A 240 -7.88 -28.47 9.16
C LEU A 240 -7.36 -28.34 7.72
N CYS A 241 -7.98 -29.04 6.77
CA CYS A 241 -7.64 -28.94 5.35
C CYS A 241 -7.89 -27.53 4.80
N CYS A 242 -9.03 -26.91 5.13
CA CYS A 242 -9.33 -25.54 4.73
C CYS A 242 -8.39 -24.51 5.36
N GLY A 243 -7.99 -24.69 6.63
CA GLY A 243 -7.01 -23.83 7.30
C GLY A 243 -5.62 -23.92 6.67
N LEU A 244 -5.17 -25.12 6.30
CA LEU A 244 -3.93 -25.30 5.54
C LEU A 244 -4.00 -24.66 4.15
N PHE A 245 -5.15 -24.78 3.48
CA PHE A 245 -5.37 -24.13 2.19
C PHE A 245 -5.32 -22.60 2.30
N MET A 246 -5.92 -22.01 3.35
CA MET A 246 -5.82 -20.57 3.60
C MET A 246 -4.41 -20.12 3.95
N LEU A 247 -3.64 -20.95 4.66
CA LEU A 247 -2.23 -20.68 4.91
C LEU A 247 -1.47 -20.60 3.58
N ILE A 248 -1.72 -21.52 2.65
CA ILE A 248 -1.10 -21.48 1.32
C ILE A 248 -1.52 -20.23 0.53
N LEU A 249 -2.82 -19.89 0.54
CA LEU A 249 -3.33 -18.72 -0.17
C LEU A 249 -2.82 -17.39 0.41
N SER A 250 -2.75 -17.26 1.74
CA SER A 250 -2.22 -16.06 2.38
C SER A 250 -0.74 -15.84 2.06
N TRP A 251 0.05 -16.92 2.01
CA TRP A 251 1.43 -16.88 1.54
C TRP A 251 1.53 -16.52 0.06
N ALA A 252 0.69 -17.10 -0.80
CA ALA A 252 0.65 -16.77 -2.21
C ALA A 252 0.23 -15.32 -2.47
N SER A 253 -0.56 -14.71 -1.57
CA SER A 253 -0.96 -13.30 -1.66
C SER A 253 0.12 -12.32 -1.18
N PHE A 254 1.12 -12.80 -0.46
CA PHE A 254 2.24 -12.01 0.05
C PHE A 254 3.46 -12.05 -0.90
N ALA A 255 3.51 -13.06 -1.78
CA ALA A 255 4.54 -13.26 -2.81
C ALA A 255 4.20 -12.51 -4.10
#